data_AF-A0AAD6C9D8-F1
#
_entry.id   AF-A0AAD6C9D8-F1
#
_cell.length_a   1.000
_cell.length_b   1.000
_cell.length_c   1.000
_cell.angle_alpha   90.00
_cell.angle_beta   90.00
_cell.angle_gamma   90.00
#
_symmetry.space_group_name_H-M   'P 1'
#
loop_
_entity.id
_entity.type
_entity.pdbx_description
1 polymer ?
#
loop_
_entity_poly.entity_id
_entity_poly.type
_entity_poly.pdbx_seq_one_letter_code
_entity_poly.pdbx_strand_id
1 'polypeptide(L)'
;MEQVELQHIPESGTTTVADGNTITYCNLRNCAVTSSSVKHSDFADCVLSHVRSAKRSTANKTHFHDVFYASRSTFSNSVIRDRSSVGRSDVKMSTVRDASYVKRSTIIGSTLSYTSASRTTLNDCNTEECYLDRCTFKGMVLKNGYWKKNQLVKKVGRKEPIAVKKDGSGPVNYADASSSTVPVPPEVDSKSEMPPMDNTLRRVDSGVTLESEESDDSEDLPPPYKV
;
A
#
# COMPACT_ATOMS: atom_id res chain seq x y z
N MET A 1 -30.15 30.19 49.23
CA MET A 1 -29.34 28.97 49.02
C MET A 1 -29.73 28.41 47.68
N GLU A 2 -28.75 28.15 46.82
CA GLU A 2 -28.97 27.59 45.50
C GLU A 2 -29.36 26.09 45.56
N GLN A 3 -29.87 25.59 44.45
CA GLN A 3 -29.11 24.55 43.74
C GLN A 3 -28.93 25.00 42.29
N VAL A 4 -27.69 24.98 41.80
CA VAL A 4 -27.33 25.26 40.39
C VAL A 4 -26.94 23.94 39.73
N GLU A 5 -27.28 23.86 38.45
CA GLU A 5 -27.09 22.70 37.59
C GLU A 5 -25.61 22.33 37.37
N LEU A 6 -25.29 21.03 37.40
CA LEU A 6 -24.00 20.48 36.96
C LEU A 6 -24.21 19.51 35.81
N GLN A 7 -24.28 20.04 34.59
CA GLN A 7 -24.23 19.23 33.37
C GLN A 7 -22.86 18.54 33.26
N HIS A 8 -22.86 17.24 32.98
CA HIS A 8 -21.63 16.46 32.82
C HIS A 8 -20.99 16.76 31.46
N ILE A 9 -20.04 17.71 31.44
CA ILE A 9 -19.22 17.99 30.27
C ILE A 9 -18.28 16.80 30.06
N PRO A 10 -18.27 16.12 28.90
CA PRO A 10 -17.33 15.03 28.64
C PRO A 10 -15.90 15.57 28.63
N GLU A 11 -15.03 14.98 29.45
CA GLU A 11 -13.68 15.49 29.69
C GLU A 11 -12.84 15.52 28.39
N SER A 12 -12.11 16.62 28.19
CA SER A 12 -11.25 16.79 27.03
C SER A 12 -10.07 15.82 27.08
N GLY A 13 -10.10 14.79 26.25
CA GLY A 13 -9.08 13.74 26.21
C GLY A 13 -7.66 14.30 26.06
N THR A 14 -6.82 14.04 27.07
CA THR A 14 -5.45 14.54 27.14
C THR A 14 -4.61 14.00 25.98
N THR A 15 -4.05 14.90 25.18
CA THR A 15 -3.26 14.54 24.00
C THR A 15 -1.84 14.12 24.43
N THR A 16 -1.66 12.86 24.80
CA THR A 16 -0.34 12.32 25.15
C THR A 16 0.56 12.24 23.92
N VAL A 17 1.50 13.19 23.78
CA VAL A 17 2.52 13.20 22.71
C VAL A 17 3.69 12.27 23.05
N ALA A 18 3.35 11.03 23.41
CA ALA A 18 4.22 9.89 23.61
C ALA A 18 3.42 8.62 23.26
N ASP A 19 4.07 7.64 22.61
CA ASP A 19 3.53 6.33 22.22
C ASP A 19 2.11 6.31 21.64
N GLY A 20 2.03 6.52 20.32
CA GLY A 20 0.77 6.47 19.58
C GLY A 20 0.07 5.10 19.69
N ASN A 21 -1.14 5.14 20.26
CA ASN A 21 -2.07 4.03 20.54
C ASN A 21 -1.81 2.78 19.68
N THR A 22 -1.38 1.69 20.31
CA THR A 22 -1.08 0.43 19.61
C THR A 22 -2.15 -0.62 19.85
N ILE A 23 -2.96 -0.87 18.81
CA ILE A 23 -4.01 -1.88 18.79
C ILE A 23 -3.38 -3.22 18.37
N THR A 24 -3.59 -4.29 19.14
CA THR A 24 -3.06 -5.64 18.82
C THR A 24 -4.06 -6.73 19.22
N TYR A 25 -4.21 -7.78 18.40
CA TYR A 25 -5.11 -8.92 18.65
C TYR A 25 -6.60 -8.55 18.76
N CYS A 26 -7.04 -7.47 18.12
CA CYS A 26 -8.44 -7.01 18.17
C CYS A 26 -9.25 -7.44 16.93
N ASN A 27 -10.55 -7.70 17.10
CA ASN A 27 -11.53 -7.79 16.00
C ASN A 27 -12.38 -6.52 16.03
N LEU A 28 -12.09 -5.56 15.15
CA LEU A 28 -12.76 -4.26 15.10
C LEU A 28 -13.81 -4.23 13.99
N ARG A 29 -15.02 -3.76 14.30
CA ARG A 29 -16.14 -3.70 13.35
C ARG A 29 -16.85 -2.37 13.45
N ASN A 30 -17.16 -1.75 12.31
CA ASN A 30 -17.86 -0.46 12.23
C ASN A 30 -17.15 0.68 13.01
N CYS A 31 -15.83 0.58 13.20
CA CYS A 31 -15.04 1.54 13.99
C CYS A 31 -14.21 2.49 13.11
N ALA A 32 -13.95 3.68 13.65
CA ALA A 32 -12.86 4.55 13.20
C ALA A 32 -11.61 4.29 14.05
N VAL A 33 -10.44 4.15 13.40
CA VAL A 33 -9.12 4.01 14.03
C VAL A 33 -8.23 5.14 13.52
N THR A 34 -7.80 6.02 14.42
CA THR A 34 -7.15 7.29 14.08
C THR A 34 -5.80 7.43 14.77
N SER A 35 -4.76 7.87 14.05
CA SER A 35 -3.44 8.21 14.64
C SER A 35 -2.71 7.05 15.35
N SER A 36 -3.18 5.82 15.15
CA SER A 36 -2.76 4.61 15.85
C SER A 36 -1.70 3.80 15.07
N SER A 37 -1.11 2.81 15.75
CA SER A 37 -0.48 1.65 15.11
C SER A 37 -1.34 0.41 15.33
N VAL A 38 -1.44 -0.47 14.33
CA VAL A 38 -2.17 -1.74 14.46
C VAL A 38 -1.31 -2.92 14.03
N LYS A 39 -1.42 -4.02 14.78
CA LYS A 39 -0.74 -5.29 14.54
C LYS A 39 -1.73 -6.44 14.75
N HIS A 40 -1.58 -7.57 14.06
CA HIS A 40 -2.29 -8.83 14.36
C HIS A 40 -3.81 -8.68 14.61
N SER A 41 -4.50 -7.81 13.88
CA SER A 41 -5.91 -7.49 14.13
C SER A 41 -6.75 -7.66 12.87
N ASP A 42 -8.05 -7.84 13.04
CA ASP A 42 -9.02 -7.93 11.95
C ASP A 42 -9.93 -6.70 11.95
N PHE A 43 -10.23 -6.18 10.76
CA PHE A 43 -11.15 -5.06 10.54
C PHE A 43 -12.30 -5.47 9.59
N ALA A 44 -13.53 -5.11 9.93
CA ALA A 44 -14.68 -5.19 9.03
C ALA A 44 -15.49 -3.88 9.03
N ASP A 45 -15.77 -3.34 7.84
CA ASP A 45 -16.59 -2.12 7.66
C ASP A 45 -16.03 -0.91 8.47
N CYS A 46 -14.70 -0.79 8.59
CA CYS A 46 -13.97 0.20 9.40
C CYS A 46 -13.32 1.33 8.57
N VAL A 47 -12.92 2.41 9.25
CA VAL A 47 -12.10 3.51 8.68
C VAL A 47 -10.79 3.65 9.46
N LEU A 48 -9.65 3.50 8.79
CA LEU A 48 -8.31 3.70 9.33
C LEU A 48 -7.71 4.98 8.73
N SER A 49 -7.48 6.00 9.55
CA SER A 49 -6.91 7.29 9.10
C SER A 49 -5.65 7.71 9.88
N HIS A 50 -4.66 8.27 9.19
CA HIS A 50 -3.38 8.71 9.78
C HIS A 50 -2.66 7.59 10.54
N VAL A 51 -2.81 6.34 10.10
CA VAL A 51 -2.32 5.15 10.79
C VAL A 51 -0.83 4.94 10.49
N ARG A 52 0.01 5.09 11.52
CA ARG A 52 1.48 5.01 11.43
C ARG A 52 1.97 3.65 10.92
N SER A 53 1.25 2.58 11.23
CA SER A 53 1.63 1.21 10.86
C SER A 53 0.42 0.28 10.92
N ALA A 54 0.21 -0.55 9.89
CA ALA A 54 -0.74 -1.67 9.93
C ALA A 54 -0.02 -2.98 9.54
N LYS A 55 0.12 -3.94 10.46
CA LYS A 55 1.00 -5.12 10.26
C LYS A 55 0.29 -6.45 10.55
N ARG A 56 0.53 -7.47 9.74
CA ARG A 56 0.03 -8.85 9.96
C ARG A 56 -1.48 -8.90 10.27
N SER A 57 -2.29 -8.10 9.55
CA SER A 57 -3.71 -7.83 9.86
C SER A 57 -4.63 -8.17 8.69
N THR A 58 -5.90 -8.45 8.95
CA THR A 58 -6.93 -8.72 7.92
C THR A 58 -7.91 -7.56 7.84
N ALA A 59 -8.36 -7.21 6.63
CA ALA A 59 -9.32 -6.13 6.44
C ALA A 59 -10.38 -6.49 5.39
N ASN A 60 -11.65 -6.27 5.72
CA ASN A 60 -12.79 -6.39 4.83
C ASN A 60 -13.55 -5.06 4.79
N LYS A 61 -13.92 -4.59 3.58
CA LYS A 61 -14.67 -3.33 3.36
C LYS A 61 -14.13 -2.13 4.13
N THR A 62 -12.81 -2.06 4.28
CA THR A 62 -12.16 -1.09 5.16
C THR A 62 -11.55 0.04 4.34
N HIS A 63 -11.67 1.26 4.84
CA HIS A 63 -11.21 2.48 4.21
C HIS A 63 -9.88 2.92 4.86
N PHE A 64 -8.80 2.98 4.09
CA PHE A 64 -7.44 3.33 4.54
C PHE A 64 -7.03 4.70 3.98
N HIS A 65 -6.72 5.64 4.85
CA HIS A 65 -6.44 7.06 4.56
C HIS A 65 -5.15 7.48 5.27
N ASP A 66 -4.16 8.00 4.54
CA ASP A 66 -2.83 8.35 5.07
C ASP A 66 -2.22 7.24 5.96
N VAL A 67 -2.12 6.03 5.41
CA VAL A 67 -1.59 4.86 6.12
C VAL A 67 -0.12 4.69 5.74
N PHE A 68 0.74 5.30 6.56
CA PHE A 68 2.17 5.45 6.32
C PHE A 68 2.90 4.14 5.96
N TYR A 69 2.53 3.02 6.60
CA TYR A 69 3.01 1.70 6.18
C TYR A 69 2.13 0.51 6.63
N ALA A 70 1.41 -0.07 5.68
CA ALA A 70 0.71 -1.35 5.79
C ALA A 70 1.60 -2.51 5.29
N SER A 71 1.69 -3.64 6.00
CA SER A 71 2.44 -4.81 5.49
C SER A 71 2.10 -6.19 6.06
N ARG A 72 2.46 -7.25 5.33
CA ARG A 72 2.15 -8.67 5.66
C ARG A 72 0.67 -8.91 5.94
N SER A 73 -0.21 -8.15 5.27
CA SER A 73 -1.64 -8.03 5.61
C SER A 73 -2.53 -8.39 4.41
N THR A 74 -3.81 -8.64 4.65
CA THR A 74 -4.78 -9.02 3.61
C THR A 74 -5.91 -8.01 3.55
N PHE A 75 -6.11 -7.37 2.41
CA PHE A 75 -7.12 -6.34 2.18
C PHE A 75 -8.16 -6.84 1.17
N SER A 76 -9.44 -6.76 1.52
CA SER A 76 -10.54 -7.30 0.72
C SER A 76 -11.71 -6.32 0.64
N ASN A 77 -12.26 -6.08 -0.55
CA ASN A 77 -13.34 -5.11 -0.80
C ASN A 77 -13.03 -3.70 -0.27
N SER A 78 -11.75 -3.33 -0.16
CA SER A 78 -11.26 -2.19 0.64
C SER A 78 -10.81 -1.03 -0.25
N VAL A 79 -10.72 0.18 0.31
CA VAL A 79 -10.25 1.38 -0.39
C VAL A 79 -8.98 1.90 0.26
N ILE A 80 -7.89 1.98 -0.48
CA ILE A 80 -6.58 2.44 -0.03
C ILE A 80 -6.24 3.72 -0.77
N ARG A 81 -6.05 4.84 -0.05
CA ARG A 81 -5.84 6.16 -0.66
C ARG A 81 -4.93 7.06 0.17
N ASP A 82 -4.78 8.30 -0.28
CA ASP A 82 -4.02 9.38 0.34
C ASP A 82 -2.57 8.96 0.67
N ARG A 83 -1.76 8.69 -0.36
CA ARG A 83 -0.31 8.37 -0.25
C ARG A 83 0.05 7.13 0.59
N SER A 84 -0.93 6.28 0.92
CA SER A 84 -0.74 5.06 1.71
C SER A 84 0.30 4.11 1.09
N SER A 85 1.11 3.45 1.94
CA SER A 85 2.14 2.50 1.49
C SER A 85 1.82 1.06 1.90
N VAL A 86 1.85 0.12 0.95
CA VAL A 86 1.49 -1.30 1.14
C VAL A 86 2.67 -2.21 0.74
N GLY A 87 3.08 -3.12 1.63
CA GLY A 87 4.24 -3.99 1.40
C GLY A 87 4.01 -5.47 1.74
N ARG A 88 4.45 -6.41 0.90
CA ARG A 88 4.35 -7.86 1.16
C ARG A 88 2.92 -8.30 1.56
N SER A 89 1.90 -7.83 0.86
CA SER A 89 0.50 -7.97 1.26
C SER A 89 -0.36 -8.49 0.10
N ASP A 90 -1.57 -8.97 0.42
CA ASP A 90 -2.56 -9.38 -0.57
C ASP A 90 -3.71 -8.36 -0.62
N VAL A 91 -4.11 -7.95 -1.82
CA VAL A 91 -5.17 -6.96 -2.07
C VAL A 91 -6.18 -7.57 -3.04
N LYS A 92 -7.45 -7.67 -2.67
CA LYS A 92 -8.49 -8.42 -3.40
C LYS A 92 -9.75 -7.57 -3.56
N MET A 93 -10.33 -7.51 -4.76
CA MET A 93 -11.58 -6.77 -5.06
C MET A 93 -11.58 -5.31 -4.53
N SER A 94 -10.44 -4.63 -4.56
CA SER A 94 -10.20 -3.39 -3.81
C SER A 94 -9.88 -2.21 -4.75
N THR A 95 -9.81 -1.00 -4.21
CA THR A 95 -9.34 0.20 -4.93
C THR A 95 -8.06 0.73 -4.28
N VAL A 96 -7.04 1.06 -5.06
CA VAL A 96 -5.80 1.72 -4.59
C VAL A 96 -5.58 3.00 -5.39
N ARG A 97 -5.51 4.16 -4.73
CA ARG A 97 -5.45 5.46 -5.42
C ARG A 97 -4.63 6.55 -4.73
N ASP A 98 -4.60 7.73 -5.34
CA ASP A 98 -4.14 9.00 -4.76
C ASP A 98 -2.68 8.97 -4.28
N ALA A 99 -1.76 8.70 -5.23
CA ALA A 99 -0.31 8.64 -5.02
C ALA A 99 0.17 7.57 -4.01
N SER A 100 -0.63 6.52 -3.79
CA SER A 100 -0.26 5.35 -2.98
C SER A 100 0.90 4.53 -3.61
N TYR A 101 1.60 3.75 -2.77
CA TYR A 101 2.73 2.92 -3.20
C TYR A 101 2.61 1.46 -2.74
N VAL A 102 2.66 0.50 -3.67
CA VAL A 102 2.59 -0.94 -3.41
C VAL A 102 3.92 -1.65 -3.71
N LYS A 103 4.35 -2.61 -2.87
CA LYS A 103 5.63 -3.31 -3.02
C LYS A 103 5.55 -4.80 -2.67
N ARG A 104 6.15 -5.67 -3.50
CA ARG A 104 6.27 -7.13 -3.24
C ARG A 104 4.94 -7.81 -2.88
N SER A 105 3.84 -7.40 -3.50
CA SER A 105 2.47 -7.77 -3.08
C SER A 105 1.71 -8.55 -4.17
N THR A 106 0.56 -9.11 -3.83
CA THR A 106 -0.41 -9.68 -4.79
C THR A 106 -1.63 -8.78 -4.86
N ILE A 107 -2.12 -8.48 -6.05
CA ILE A 107 -3.38 -7.76 -6.26
C ILE A 107 -4.27 -8.57 -7.22
N ILE A 108 -5.54 -8.71 -6.88
CA ILE A 108 -6.52 -9.53 -7.61
C ILE A 108 -7.84 -8.74 -7.77
N GLY A 109 -8.41 -8.68 -8.98
CA GLY A 109 -9.76 -8.15 -9.21
C GLY A 109 -9.95 -6.68 -8.82
N SER A 110 -8.88 -5.88 -8.81
CA SER A 110 -8.84 -4.58 -8.15
C SER A 110 -8.56 -3.43 -9.13
N THR A 111 -8.94 -2.21 -8.76
CA THR A 111 -8.62 -1.00 -9.54
C THR A 111 -7.46 -0.24 -8.89
N LEU A 112 -6.46 0.15 -9.69
CA LEU A 112 -5.41 1.07 -9.29
C LEU A 112 -5.52 2.36 -10.11
N SER A 113 -5.49 3.53 -9.48
CA SER A 113 -5.32 4.81 -10.19
C SER A 113 -4.22 5.68 -9.55
N TYR A 114 -3.49 6.47 -10.33
CA TYR A 114 -2.44 7.39 -9.83
C TYR A 114 -1.45 6.74 -8.83
N THR A 115 -1.13 5.46 -9.03
CA THR A 115 -0.49 4.60 -8.01
C THR A 115 0.82 4.03 -8.53
N SER A 116 1.82 3.95 -7.67
CA SER A 116 3.10 3.28 -7.97
C SER A 116 3.09 1.87 -7.42
N ALA A 117 3.43 0.84 -8.21
CA ALA A 117 3.64 -0.52 -7.69
C ALA A 117 4.98 -1.10 -8.14
N SER A 118 5.59 -1.92 -7.28
CA SER A 118 6.88 -2.55 -7.60
C SER A 118 6.97 -4.01 -7.14
N ARG A 119 7.58 -4.87 -7.97
CA ARG A 119 7.75 -6.31 -7.73
C ARG A 119 6.44 -7.02 -7.33
N THR A 120 5.32 -6.60 -7.92
CA THR A 120 3.96 -6.91 -7.48
C THR A 120 3.20 -7.64 -8.59
N THR A 121 2.41 -8.65 -8.23
CA THR A 121 1.59 -9.42 -9.19
C THR A 121 0.20 -8.79 -9.26
N LEU A 122 -0.27 -8.45 -10.47
CA LEU A 122 -1.64 -8.01 -10.73
C LEU A 122 -2.36 -9.09 -11.55
N ASN A 123 -3.48 -9.59 -11.04
CA ASN A 123 -4.37 -10.51 -11.74
C ASN A 123 -5.74 -9.84 -11.90
N ASP A 124 -6.26 -9.75 -13.12
CA ASP A 124 -7.60 -9.22 -13.42
C ASP A 124 -7.82 -7.80 -12.83
N CYS A 125 -6.80 -6.94 -12.92
CA CYS A 125 -6.82 -5.60 -12.35
C CYS A 125 -6.93 -4.53 -13.44
N ASN A 126 -7.77 -3.52 -13.20
CA ASN A 126 -7.80 -2.28 -14.00
C ASN A 126 -6.75 -1.30 -13.46
N THR A 127 -6.05 -0.57 -14.32
CA THR A 127 -4.94 0.29 -13.90
C THR A 127 -4.79 1.58 -14.73
N GLU A 128 -4.91 2.74 -14.06
CA GLU A 128 -4.93 4.08 -14.65
C GLU A 128 -3.78 4.94 -14.08
N GLU A 129 -3.09 5.74 -14.89
CA GLU A 129 -2.07 6.70 -14.42
C GLU A 129 -0.97 6.09 -13.50
N CYS A 130 -0.67 4.80 -13.68
CA CYS A 130 0.20 4.02 -12.79
C CYS A 130 1.68 3.93 -13.23
N TYR A 131 2.57 3.76 -12.25
CA TYR A 131 4.02 3.54 -12.41
C TYR A 131 4.44 2.15 -11.91
N LEU A 132 4.71 1.20 -12.80
CA LEU A 132 4.90 -0.21 -12.44
C LEU A 132 6.31 -0.78 -12.76
N ASP A 133 7.12 -1.02 -11.72
CA ASP A 133 8.47 -1.64 -11.80
C ASP A 133 8.45 -3.14 -11.47
N ARG A 134 9.00 -3.99 -12.36
CA ARG A 134 9.17 -5.45 -12.16
C ARG A 134 7.89 -6.17 -11.74
N CYS A 135 6.73 -5.66 -12.15
CA CYS A 135 5.44 -6.26 -11.86
C CYS A 135 5.07 -7.35 -12.88
N THR A 136 4.20 -8.28 -12.49
CA THR A 136 3.69 -9.36 -13.35
C THR A 136 2.19 -9.17 -13.54
N PHE A 137 1.68 -9.40 -14.74
CA PHE A 137 0.31 -9.07 -15.13
C PHE A 137 -0.41 -10.28 -15.74
N LYS A 138 -1.66 -10.54 -15.35
CA LYS A 138 -2.55 -11.55 -15.96
C LYS A 138 -3.96 -10.98 -16.11
N GLY A 139 -4.63 -11.29 -17.22
CA GLY A 139 -6.00 -10.82 -17.53
C GLY A 139 -6.10 -9.29 -17.60
N MET A 140 -5.78 -8.72 -18.76
CA MET A 140 -5.18 -7.38 -18.82
C MET A 140 -6.15 -6.31 -19.32
N VAL A 141 -6.31 -5.21 -18.58
CA VAL A 141 -6.45 -3.87 -19.16
C VAL A 141 -5.55 -2.90 -18.38
N LEU A 142 -4.55 -2.34 -19.06
CA LEU A 142 -3.49 -1.52 -18.47
C LEU A 142 -3.37 -0.15 -19.15
N LYS A 143 -2.51 0.69 -18.54
CA LYS A 143 -2.10 2.04 -18.98
C LYS A 143 -3.23 3.09 -18.72
N ASN A 144 -2.95 4.36 -18.40
CA ASN A 144 -1.98 5.28 -19.00
C ASN A 144 -1.00 5.99 -18.01
N GLY A 145 0.22 5.55 -17.65
CA GLY A 145 0.90 4.27 -17.81
C GLY A 145 2.43 4.34 -18.11
N TYR A 146 3.31 4.12 -17.12
CA TYR A 146 4.71 3.66 -17.32
C TYR A 146 4.93 2.28 -16.66
N TRP A 147 5.40 1.31 -17.43
CA TRP A 147 5.54 -0.12 -17.08
C TRP A 147 6.93 -0.62 -17.50
N LYS A 148 7.71 -1.20 -16.56
CA LYS A 148 9.01 -1.80 -16.88
C LYS A 148 9.31 -2.99 -15.97
N LYS A 149 9.29 -4.25 -16.43
CA LYS A 149 9.11 -4.78 -17.79
C LYS A 149 7.72 -5.46 -17.91
N ASN A 150 7.08 -5.60 -19.08
CA ASN A 150 7.62 -6.12 -20.35
C ASN A 150 7.07 -5.48 -21.67
N GLN A 151 6.89 -4.18 -21.91
CA GLN A 151 7.13 -2.91 -21.20
C GLN A 151 6.15 -1.87 -21.84
N LEU A 152 5.94 -0.70 -21.25
CA LEU A 152 5.79 0.52 -22.05
C LEU A 152 6.35 1.72 -21.28
N VAL A 153 7.37 2.37 -21.83
CA VAL A 153 8.37 3.14 -21.06
C VAL A 153 7.93 4.58 -20.71
N LYS A 154 6.81 5.03 -21.28
CA LYS A 154 6.08 6.30 -21.07
C LYS A 154 4.67 6.02 -21.65
N LYS A 155 3.58 6.62 -21.19
CA LYS A 155 3.32 8.02 -20.87
C LYS A 155 2.20 8.07 -19.82
N VAL A 156 2.41 8.86 -18.75
CA VAL A 156 1.42 9.15 -17.71
C VAL A 156 0.78 10.51 -17.98
N GLY A 157 -0.42 10.78 -17.47
CA GLY A 157 -1.23 11.99 -17.67
C GLY A 157 -2.37 11.84 -18.69
N ARG A 158 -2.96 12.99 -19.05
CA ARG A 158 -4.08 13.26 -20.01
C ARG A 158 -3.87 12.75 -21.46
N LYS A 159 -3.33 11.55 -21.65
CA LYS A 159 -2.37 11.25 -22.72
C LYS A 159 -2.39 9.75 -23.07
N GLU A 160 -2.45 9.40 -24.35
CA GLU A 160 -2.24 8.05 -24.89
C GLU A 160 -1.03 7.34 -24.24
N PRO A 161 -1.24 6.23 -23.50
CA PRO A 161 -1.46 4.92 -24.14
C PRO A 161 -2.44 3.96 -23.42
N ILE A 162 -3.03 2.96 -24.10
CA ILE A 162 -3.94 1.91 -23.53
C ILE A 162 -3.46 0.46 -23.86
N ALA A 163 -3.74 -0.59 -23.04
CA ALA A 163 -3.57 -2.00 -23.44
C ALA A 163 -4.53 -3.01 -22.78
N VAL A 164 -5.52 -3.44 -23.55
CA VAL A 164 -6.44 -4.60 -23.39
C VAL A 164 -5.75 -5.95 -23.73
N LYS A 165 -6.29 -7.17 -23.50
CA LYS A 165 -7.66 -7.62 -23.14
C LYS A 165 -7.69 -8.77 -22.10
N LYS A 166 -8.79 -8.85 -21.35
CA LYS A 166 -9.77 -9.97 -21.34
C LYS A 166 -11.01 -9.41 -22.11
N ASP A 167 -11.76 -10.08 -22.99
CA ASP A 167 -11.98 -11.51 -23.25
C ASP A 167 -11.88 -11.91 -24.75
N GLY A 168 -11.10 -11.18 -25.56
CA GLY A 168 -10.67 -11.68 -26.90
C GLY A 168 -10.80 -10.75 -28.10
N SER A 169 -11.44 -9.58 -27.99
CA SER A 169 -11.73 -8.68 -29.13
C SER A 169 -10.53 -7.88 -29.72
N GLY A 170 -9.34 -8.50 -29.82
CA GLY A 170 -8.18 -7.98 -30.57
C GLY A 170 -7.19 -7.07 -29.78
N PRO A 171 -5.88 -7.15 -30.08
CA PRO A 171 -4.83 -6.31 -29.49
C PRO A 171 -4.77 -4.91 -30.14
N VAL A 172 -4.00 -4.00 -29.51
CA VAL A 172 -3.54 -2.74 -30.14
C VAL A 172 -2.01 -2.84 -30.27
N ASN A 173 -1.50 -2.73 -31.50
CA ASN A 173 -0.12 -3.07 -31.80
C ASN A 173 0.91 -2.09 -31.23
N TYR A 174 2.08 -2.63 -30.90
CA TYR A 174 3.29 -1.86 -30.65
C TYR A 174 3.99 -1.65 -32.01
N ALA A 175 4.51 -0.45 -32.26
CA ALA A 175 5.09 -0.10 -33.56
C ALA A 175 6.33 -0.93 -33.90
N ASP A 176 6.49 -1.19 -35.20
CA ASP A 176 7.39 -2.21 -35.76
C ASP A 176 8.77 -1.66 -36.16
N ALA A 177 9.65 -2.60 -36.56
CA ALA A 177 10.89 -2.40 -37.30
C ALA A 177 12.08 -1.66 -36.64
N SER A 178 13.28 -2.13 -36.99
CA SER A 178 14.57 -1.52 -36.67
C SER A 178 15.14 -0.75 -37.87
N SER A 179 15.97 0.26 -37.58
CA SER A 179 17.00 0.88 -38.45
C SER A 179 16.64 2.13 -39.28
N SER A 180 17.68 2.96 -39.44
CA SER A 180 17.88 4.08 -40.38
C SER A 180 17.27 5.49 -40.10
N THR A 181 18.12 6.34 -39.49
CA THR A 181 18.58 7.63 -40.07
C THR A 181 17.67 8.88 -40.13
N VAL A 182 17.82 9.75 -39.10
CA VAL A 182 17.93 11.26 -39.18
C VAL A 182 16.66 12.07 -39.57
N PRO A 183 16.46 13.36 -39.16
CA PRO A 183 17.25 14.27 -38.31
C PRO A 183 16.57 14.76 -36.99
N VAL A 184 17.33 15.53 -36.20
CA VAL A 184 16.91 16.39 -35.06
C VAL A 184 16.84 17.84 -35.56
N PRO A 185 15.75 18.63 -35.34
CA PRO A 185 15.63 19.53 -34.17
C PRO A 185 14.17 19.93 -33.79
N PRO A 186 13.91 20.92 -32.90
CA PRO A 186 14.72 21.47 -31.80
C PRO A 186 14.11 21.13 -30.42
N GLU A 187 14.72 21.65 -29.35
CA GLU A 187 14.19 21.54 -27.97
C GLU A 187 12.96 22.44 -27.74
N VAL A 188 12.00 21.95 -26.95
CA VAL A 188 10.95 22.78 -26.34
C VAL A 188 10.72 22.30 -24.91
N ASP A 189 10.86 23.20 -23.94
CA ASP A 189 10.79 22.88 -22.52
C ASP A 189 9.36 22.52 -22.08
N SER A 190 9.23 21.54 -21.18
CA SER A 190 7.94 21.07 -20.64
C SER A 190 8.13 20.28 -19.35
N LYS A 191 8.56 21.00 -18.31
CA LYS A 191 8.69 20.53 -16.94
C LYS A 191 7.42 19.82 -16.45
N SER A 192 7.55 18.54 -16.10
CA SER A 192 6.46 17.70 -15.59
C SER A 192 7.01 16.65 -14.62
N GLU A 193 7.69 17.12 -13.57
CA GLU A 193 8.19 16.28 -12.49
C GLU A 193 7.03 15.63 -11.71
N MET A 194 6.87 14.32 -11.86
CA MET A 194 6.98 13.50 -10.66
C MET A 194 8.44 13.05 -10.58
N PRO A 195 9.20 13.41 -9.53
CA PRO A 195 10.54 12.90 -9.37
C PRO A 195 10.48 11.39 -9.11
N PRO A 196 11.55 10.63 -9.39
CA PRO A 196 11.76 9.40 -8.65
C PRO A 196 11.83 9.78 -7.16
N MET A 197 10.98 9.20 -6.31
CA MET A 197 11.29 9.17 -4.88
C MET A 197 12.48 8.24 -4.69
N ASP A 198 13.67 8.82 -4.82
CA ASP A 198 14.88 8.19 -4.35
C ASP A 198 14.67 7.73 -2.91
N ASN A 199 15.07 6.51 -2.60
CA ASN A 199 14.73 5.86 -1.33
C ASN A 199 15.75 6.20 -0.22
N THR A 200 16.28 7.42 -0.27
CA THR A 200 17.26 8.01 0.64
C THR A 200 16.76 8.21 2.07
N LEU A 201 15.48 7.88 2.35
CA LEU A 201 14.93 7.70 3.71
C LEU A 201 14.40 6.28 3.98
N ARG A 202 14.96 5.24 3.33
CA ARG A 202 14.81 3.83 3.74
C ARG A 202 16.14 3.07 3.85
N ARG A 203 17.26 3.79 4.03
CA ARG A 203 18.54 3.26 4.52
C ARG A 203 18.65 3.52 6.03
N VAL A 204 18.12 2.62 6.84
CA VAL A 204 18.43 2.59 8.29
C VAL A 204 19.73 1.83 8.46
N ASP A 205 20.84 2.45 8.06
CA ASP A 205 22.19 2.04 8.47
C ASP A 205 22.52 2.74 9.79
N SER A 206 21.62 2.60 10.76
CA SER A 206 21.94 2.82 12.17
C SER A 206 22.66 1.57 12.63
N GLY A 207 23.99 1.60 12.62
CA GLY A 207 24.85 0.57 13.21
C GLY A 207 24.73 0.55 14.73
N VAL A 208 23.58 0.12 15.23
CA VAL A 208 23.24 0.00 16.65
C VAL A 208 22.82 -1.43 16.89
N THR A 209 23.70 -2.19 17.55
CA THR A 209 23.48 -3.60 17.90
C THR A 209 22.39 -3.67 18.97
N LEU A 210 21.17 -4.01 18.56
CA LEU A 210 20.04 -4.33 19.44
C LEU A 210 19.33 -5.61 18.95
N GLU A 211 20.13 -6.64 18.70
CA GLU A 211 19.67 -8.02 18.93
C GLU A 211 19.97 -8.37 20.39
N SER A 212 19.20 -7.75 21.29
CA SER A 212 19.15 -8.12 22.71
C SER A 212 18.00 -9.09 22.90
N GLU A 213 18.33 -10.38 22.80
CA GLU A 213 17.87 -11.44 23.71
C GLU A 213 16.35 -11.49 24.01
N GLU A 214 15.61 -12.18 23.12
CA GLU A 214 14.57 -13.11 23.57
C GLU A 214 15.06 -14.54 23.26
N SER A 215 16.06 -14.98 24.02
CA SER A 215 16.54 -16.36 24.02
C SER A 215 15.54 -17.23 24.81
N ASP A 216 14.74 -18.00 24.09
CA ASP A 216 13.78 -18.96 24.65
C ASP A 216 14.49 -20.24 25.15
N ASP A 217 15.52 -20.07 25.98
CA ASP A 217 16.20 -21.15 26.72
C ASP A 217 15.35 -21.55 27.93
N SER A 218 14.16 -22.08 27.65
CA SER A 218 13.44 -22.87 28.63
C SER A 218 14.18 -24.19 28.82
N GLU A 219 14.89 -24.36 29.94
CA GLU A 219 15.49 -25.63 30.32
C GLU A 219 14.40 -26.69 30.58
N ASP A 220 13.94 -27.36 29.51
CA ASP A 220 13.04 -28.52 29.55
C ASP A 220 13.80 -29.76 30.05
N LEU A 221 14.28 -29.69 31.29
CA LEU A 221 14.91 -30.79 32.00
C LEU A 221 13.82 -31.82 32.35
N PRO A 222 13.92 -33.08 31.87
CA PRO A 222 12.92 -34.08 32.14
C PRO A 222 12.81 -34.34 33.65
N PRO A 223 11.60 -34.55 34.19
CA PRO A 223 11.39 -34.73 35.63
C PRO A 223 12.17 -35.95 36.15
N PRO A 224 12.74 -35.87 37.36
CA PRO A 224 13.59 -36.94 37.88
C PRO A 224 12.80 -38.23 38.07
N TYR A 225 13.17 -39.26 37.32
CA TYR A 225 12.68 -40.62 37.53
C TYR A 225 13.04 -41.07 38.94
N LYS A 226 12.02 -41.44 39.72
CA LYS A 226 12.22 -42.08 41.02
C LYS A 226 12.69 -43.52 40.80
N VAL A 227 13.81 -43.86 41.43
CA VAL A 227 14.31 -45.22 41.64
C VAL A 227 13.78 -45.71 42.99
#